data_AF-A0A8B6DVT1-F1
#
_entry.id   AF-A0A8B6DVT1-F1
#
_cell.length_a   1.000
_cell.length_b   1.000
_cell.length_c   1.000
_cell.angle_alpha   90.00
_cell.angle_beta   90.00
_cell.angle_gamma   90.00
#
_symmetry.space_group_name_H-M   'P 1'
#
loop_
_entity.id
_entity.type
_entity.pdbx_description
1 polymer ?
#
loop_
_entity_poly.entity_id
_entity_poly.type
_entity_poly.pdbx_seq_one_letter_code
_entity_poly.pdbx_strand_id
1 'polypeptide(L)'
;MDQSQQNYLRIVAVLCGPGQNAVRCYFDKCFPPNLLNTQLSSVLRKRLEALKQKKVLSNAQWDILFPVNGSASSAVFDVALMTVLLRHFHIKKEPIDGYDKLPVDQEQTPADDLARIKYYRNIIAHSTDGVIDDTRYEETWKSLCEVVNRLGDANLKNECELLGRADLNMAYKSQCEKLSRNITTIELRQEISSENN
;
A
#
# COMPACT_ATOMS: atom_id res chain seq x y z
N MET A 1 -5.07 16.62 21.45
CA MET A 1 -5.41 15.54 20.51
C MET A 1 -6.06 14.47 21.34
N ASP A 2 -7.33 14.19 21.09
CA ASP A 2 -8.03 13.12 21.81
C ASP A 2 -7.49 11.74 21.39
N GLN A 3 -7.99 10.69 22.04
CA GLN A 3 -7.55 9.32 21.77
C GLN A 3 -7.86 8.88 20.34
N SER A 4 -9.03 9.24 19.79
CA SER A 4 -9.46 8.80 18.46
C SER A 4 -8.63 9.44 17.35
N GLN A 5 -8.22 10.70 17.50
CA GLN A 5 -7.24 11.34 16.61
C GLN A 5 -5.85 10.68 16.72
N GLN A 6 -5.43 10.32 17.94
CA GLN A 6 -4.15 9.63 18.11
C GLN A 6 -4.15 8.26 17.42
N ASN A 7 -5.21 7.48 17.63
CA ASN A 7 -5.38 6.18 16.98
C ASN A 7 -5.36 6.30 15.46
N TYR A 8 -6.02 7.32 14.90
CA TYR A 8 -6.03 7.56 13.45
C TYR A 8 -4.60 7.76 12.92
N LEU A 9 -3.82 8.62 13.59
CA LEU A 9 -2.43 8.87 13.19
C LEU A 9 -1.53 7.64 13.37
N ARG A 10 -1.78 6.79 14.38
CA ARG A 10 -1.06 5.50 14.52
C ARG A 10 -1.31 4.60 13.32
N ILE A 11 -2.56 4.49 12.84
CA ILE A 11 -2.86 3.70 11.63
C ILE A 11 -2.20 4.31 10.38
N VAL A 12 -2.26 5.64 10.22
CA VAL A 12 -1.57 6.34 9.11
C VAL A 12 -0.07 6.00 9.11
N ALA A 13 0.57 6.07 10.28
CA ALA A 13 1.97 5.75 10.44
C ALA A 13 2.29 4.29 10.08
N VAL A 14 1.48 3.33 10.56
CA VAL A 14 1.63 1.92 10.22
C VAL A 14 1.52 1.72 8.70
N LEU A 15 0.50 2.29 8.05
CA LEU A 15 0.28 2.15 6.60
C LEU A 15 1.42 2.73 5.76
N CYS A 16 2.00 3.85 6.17
CA CYS A 16 3.04 4.56 5.42
C CYS A 16 4.47 4.09 5.73
N GLY A 17 4.69 3.50 6.91
CA GLY A 17 5.97 2.93 7.31
C GLY A 17 5.98 1.42 7.10
N PRO A 18 5.79 0.61 8.15
CA PRO A 18 5.92 -0.84 8.07
C PRO A 18 4.96 -1.51 7.09
N GLY A 19 3.75 -0.96 6.88
CA GLY A 19 2.78 -1.43 5.88
C GLY A 19 3.31 -1.32 4.45
N GLN A 20 3.76 -0.12 4.06
CA GLN A 20 4.38 0.10 2.75
C GLN A 20 5.67 -0.73 2.60
N ASN A 21 6.50 -0.81 3.64
CA ASN A 21 7.72 -1.60 3.62
C ASN A 21 7.43 -3.11 3.45
N ALA A 22 6.39 -3.64 4.10
CA ALA A 22 6.00 -5.03 3.94
C ALA A 22 5.55 -5.35 2.51
N VAL A 23 4.76 -4.45 1.89
CA VAL A 23 4.40 -4.57 0.46
C VAL A 23 5.65 -4.57 -0.41
N ARG A 24 6.62 -3.69 -0.12
CA ARG A 24 7.90 -3.63 -0.84
C ARG A 24 8.74 -4.89 -0.65
N CYS A 25 8.82 -5.44 0.55
CA CYS A 25 9.50 -6.70 0.81
C CYS A 25 8.89 -7.84 -0.01
N TYR A 26 7.56 -7.93 -0.08
CA TYR A 26 6.90 -8.91 -0.94
C TYR A 26 7.13 -8.63 -2.43
N PHE A 27 7.06 -7.36 -2.84
CA PHE A 27 7.36 -6.92 -4.19
C PHE A 27 8.77 -7.35 -4.63
N ASP A 28 9.79 -7.08 -3.82
CA ASP A 28 11.19 -7.39 -4.14
C ASP A 28 11.46 -8.91 -4.15
N LYS A 29 10.68 -9.72 -3.42
CA LYS A 29 10.70 -11.19 -3.57
C LYS A 29 10.18 -11.64 -4.94
N CYS A 30 9.17 -10.95 -5.47
CA CYS A 30 8.58 -11.24 -6.78
C CYS A 30 9.40 -10.66 -7.96
N PHE A 31 9.88 -9.43 -7.79
CA PHE A 31 10.67 -8.67 -8.75
C PHE A 31 12.02 -8.30 -8.11
N PRO A 32 13.00 -9.23 -8.09
CA PRO A 32 14.30 -8.99 -7.46
C PRO A 32 14.93 -7.67 -7.94
N PRO A 33 15.39 -6.77 -7.04
CA PRO A 33 15.87 -5.43 -7.43
C PRO A 33 16.97 -5.43 -8.49
N ASN A 34 17.87 -6.42 -8.47
CA ASN A 34 18.92 -6.59 -9.46
C ASN A 34 18.42 -7.00 -10.85
N LEU A 35 17.20 -7.54 -10.94
CA LEU A 35 16.55 -7.97 -12.18
C LEU A 35 15.40 -7.05 -12.60
N LEU A 36 14.96 -6.15 -11.72
CA LEU A 36 13.78 -5.31 -11.91
C LEU A 36 13.80 -4.60 -13.26
N ASN A 37 14.88 -3.87 -13.57
CA ASN A 37 14.97 -3.10 -14.81
C ASN A 37 14.96 -3.98 -16.06
N THR A 38 15.62 -5.15 -16.01
CA THR A 38 15.59 -6.12 -17.10
C THR A 38 14.19 -6.70 -17.29
N GLN A 39 13.49 -7.04 -16.20
CA GLN A 39 12.11 -7.53 -16.27
C GLN A 39 11.15 -6.47 -16.84
N LEU A 40 11.24 -5.21 -16.37
CA LEU A 40 10.41 -4.11 -16.85
C LEU A 40 10.63 -3.82 -18.35
N SER A 41 11.89 -3.80 -18.80
CA SER A 41 12.25 -3.41 -20.17
C SER A 41 12.09 -4.51 -21.21
N SER A 42 12.15 -5.79 -20.81
CA SER A 42 12.09 -6.92 -21.75
C SER A 42 10.88 -7.81 -21.51
N VAL A 43 10.84 -8.54 -20.39
CA VAL A 43 9.85 -9.58 -20.11
C VAL A 43 8.44 -9.01 -20.01
N LEU A 44 8.29 -7.85 -19.38
CA LEU A 44 6.99 -7.28 -19.01
C LEU A 44 6.56 -6.12 -19.90
N ARG A 45 7.46 -5.61 -20.76
CA ARG A 45 7.29 -4.34 -21.51
C ARG A 45 5.96 -4.24 -22.24
N LYS A 46 5.62 -5.25 -23.07
CA LYS A 46 4.37 -5.25 -23.86
C LYS A 46 3.12 -5.27 -22.99
N ARG A 47 3.15 -6.02 -21.90
CA ARG A 47 2.01 -6.11 -20.97
C ARG A 47 1.86 -4.81 -20.18
N LEU A 48 2.96 -4.17 -19.79
CA LEU A 48 2.95 -2.84 -19.17
C LEU A 48 2.38 -1.77 -20.14
N GLU A 49 2.73 -1.81 -21.43
CA GLU A 49 2.12 -0.92 -22.44
C GLU A 49 0.61 -1.09 -22.52
N ALA A 50 0.13 -2.33 -22.50
CA ALA A 50 -1.30 -2.62 -22.48
C ALA A 50 -1.97 -2.04 -21.22
N LEU A 51 -1.33 -2.14 -20.05
CA LEU A 51 -1.84 -1.52 -18.81
C LEU A 51 -1.87 0.01 -18.90
N LYS A 52 -0.86 0.64 -19.52
CA LYS A 52 -0.87 2.09 -19.77
C LYS A 52 -1.97 2.51 -20.74
N GLN A 53 -2.16 1.77 -21.84
CA GLN A 53 -3.22 2.04 -22.82
C GLN A 53 -4.62 1.93 -22.21
N LYS A 54 -4.82 0.94 -21.32
CA LYS A 54 -6.06 0.75 -20.55
C LYS A 54 -6.20 1.71 -19.36
N LYS A 55 -5.29 2.67 -19.20
CA LYS A 55 -5.23 3.64 -18.09
C LYS A 55 -5.13 3.01 -16.69
N VAL A 56 -4.78 1.73 -16.60
CA VAL A 56 -4.50 1.06 -15.32
C VAL A 56 -3.21 1.62 -14.69
N LEU A 57 -2.24 1.97 -15.54
CA LEU A 57 -1.05 2.73 -15.14
C LEU A 57 -1.20 4.18 -15.60
N SER A 58 -1.07 5.12 -14.66
CA SER A 58 -1.02 6.54 -14.98
C SER A 58 0.30 6.94 -15.66
N ASN A 59 0.34 8.11 -16.31
CA ASN A 59 1.58 8.66 -16.86
C ASN A 59 2.65 8.85 -15.78
N ALA A 60 2.28 9.34 -14.59
CA ALA A 60 3.22 9.50 -13.49
C ALA A 60 3.84 8.17 -13.04
N GLN A 61 3.03 7.11 -12.93
CA GLN A 61 3.53 5.76 -12.64
C GLN A 61 4.40 5.21 -13.77
N TRP A 62 4.05 5.51 -15.02
CA TRP A 62 4.86 5.11 -16.17
C TRP A 62 6.27 5.73 -16.11
N ASP A 63 6.35 7.02 -15.81
CA ASP A 63 7.62 7.73 -15.74
C ASP A 63 8.49 7.26 -14.55
N ILE A 64 7.86 6.73 -13.50
CA ILE A 64 8.55 6.04 -12.40
C ILE A 64 9.11 4.68 -12.83
N LEU A 65 8.38 3.93 -13.66
CA LEU A 65 8.83 2.63 -14.18
C LEU A 65 9.88 2.75 -15.29
N PHE A 66 9.84 3.84 -16.06
CA PHE A 66 10.73 4.10 -17.19
C PHE A 66 11.25 5.54 -17.12
N PRO A 67 12.12 5.84 -16.13
CA PRO A 67 12.64 7.18 -15.97
C PRO A 67 13.52 7.59 -17.16
N VAL A 68 13.48 8.88 -17.52
CA VAL A 68 14.30 9.43 -18.61
C VAL A 68 15.79 9.25 -18.31
N ASN A 69 16.16 9.41 -17.04
CA ASN A 69 17.53 9.27 -16.56
C ASN A 69 17.59 8.21 -15.46
N GLY A 70 18.55 7.29 -15.58
CA GLY A 70 18.80 6.25 -14.58
C GLY A 70 17.89 5.02 -14.74
N SER A 71 17.68 4.34 -13.63
CA SER A 71 16.98 3.05 -13.56
C SER A 71 15.84 3.12 -12.55
N ALA A 72 14.77 2.38 -12.81
CA ALA A 72 13.69 2.24 -11.86
C ALA A 72 14.18 1.53 -10.58
N SER A 73 13.63 1.94 -9.44
CA SER A 73 13.92 1.35 -8.14
C SER A 73 12.63 1.19 -7.36
N SER A 74 12.39 0.00 -6.80
CA SER A 74 11.22 -0.25 -5.95
C SER A 74 11.18 0.63 -4.69
N ALA A 75 12.32 1.21 -4.30
CA ALA A 75 12.43 2.15 -3.18
C ALA A 75 11.55 3.40 -3.33
N VAL A 76 11.28 3.84 -4.57
CA VAL A 76 10.43 5.00 -4.85
C VAL A 76 8.99 4.63 -5.25
N PHE A 77 8.67 3.33 -5.33
CA PHE A 77 7.32 2.90 -5.66
C PHE A 77 6.41 3.06 -4.45
N ASP A 78 5.21 3.59 -4.69
CA ASP A 78 4.13 3.61 -3.72
C ASP A 78 3.41 2.25 -3.67
N VAL A 79 2.60 2.04 -2.62
CA VAL A 79 1.81 0.82 -2.43
C VAL A 79 0.92 0.53 -3.64
N ALA A 80 0.37 1.57 -4.24
CA ALA A 80 -0.62 1.46 -5.29
C ALA A 80 0.00 0.91 -6.59
N LEU A 81 1.18 1.41 -6.97
CA LEU A 81 1.97 0.90 -8.09
C LEU A 81 2.42 -0.53 -7.83
N MET A 82 2.96 -0.83 -6.64
CA MET A 82 3.40 -2.18 -6.30
C MET A 82 2.24 -3.19 -6.36
N THR A 83 1.07 -2.83 -5.83
CA THR A 83 -0.13 -3.68 -5.88
C THR A 83 -0.60 -3.92 -7.32
N VAL A 84 -0.62 -2.89 -8.18
CA VAL A 84 -0.97 -3.05 -9.60
C VAL A 84 -0.03 -4.04 -10.28
N LEU A 85 1.29 -3.90 -10.08
CA LEU A 85 2.26 -4.80 -10.69
C LEU A 85 2.14 -6.23 -10.15
N LEU A 86 2.02 -6.41 -8.83
CA LEU A 86 1.85 -7.73 -8.21
C LEU A 86 0.60 -8.44 -8.71
N ARG A 87 -0.55 -7.76 -8.72
CA ARG A 87 -1.83 -8.28 -9.21
C ARG A 87 -1.74 -8.78 -10.65
N HIS A 88 -1.09 -8.01 -11.53
CA HIS A 88 -1.09 -8.34 -12.94
C HIS A 88 -0.03 -9.36 -13.34
N PHE A 89 1.07 -9.48 -12.59
CA PHE A 89 2.23 -10.27 -13.02
C PHE A 89 2.56 -11.48 -12.16
N HIS A 90 2.29 -11.45 -10.84
CA HIS A 90 2.69 -12.53 -9.94
C HIS A 90 1.51 -13.22 -9.25
N ILE A 91 0.46 -12.47 -8.92
CA ILE A 91 -0.71 -13.01 -8.25
C ILE A 91 -1.65 -13.63 -9.28
N LYS A 92 -1.79 -14.95 -9.21
CA LYS A 92 -2.61 -15.73 -10.16
C LYS A 92 -4.08 -15.83 -9.77
N LYS A 93 -4.37 -15.71 -8.47
CA LYS A 93 -5.71 -15.83 -7.91
C LYS A 93 -6.03 -14.55 -7.15
N GLU A 94 -7.11 -13.90 -7.55
CA GLU A 94 -7.61 -12.71 -6.86
C GLU A 94 -8.30 -13.11 -5.53
N PRO A 95 -8.47 -12.16 -4.59
CA PRO A 95 -9.30 -12.38 -3.41
C PRO A 95 -10.72 -12.78 -3.82
N ILE A 96 -11.41 -13.57 -2.98
CA ILE A 96 -12.76 -14.11 -3.31
C ILE A 96 -13.73 -12.99 -3.68
N ASP A 97 -13.65 -11.89 -2.93
CA ASP A 97 -14.51 -10.72 -3.06
C ASP A 97 -13.87 -9.57 -3.87
N GLY A 98 -12.71 -9.81 -4.49
CA GLY A 98 -11.92 -8.81 -5.21
C GLY A 98 -11.10 -7.91 -4.29
N TYR A 99 -10.39 -6.94 -4.89
CA TYR A 99 -9.44 -6.07 -4.16
C TYR A 99 -10.09 -4.87 -3.45
N ASP A 100 -11.38 -4.62 -3.68
CA ASP A 100 -12.11 -3.44 -3.18
C ASP A 100 -12.90 -3.72 -1.89
N LYS A 101 -12.93 -4.98 -1.44
CA LYS A 101 -13.60 -5.41 -0.22
C LYS A 101 -12.59 -5.95 0.79
N LEU A 102 -12.90 -5.81 2.07
CA LEU A 102 -12.10 -6.36 3.14
C LEU A 102 -12.22 -7.89 3.15
N PRO A 103 -11.12 -8.64 2.95
CA PRO A 103 -11.15 -10.11 3.05
C PRO A 103 -11.35 -10.57 4.49
N VAL A 104 -12.03 -11.70 4.69
CA VAL A 104 -12.30 -12.26 6.03
C VAL A 104 -11.04 -12.87 6.65
N ASP A 105 -10.92 -12.92 7.97
CA ASP A 105 -9.66 -13.24 8.67
C ASP A 105 -8.96 -14.54 8.25
N GLN A 106 -9.71 -15.53 7.76
CA GLN A 106 -9.17 -16.82 7.28
C GLN A 106 -8.50 -16.71 5.90
N GLU A 107 -8.81 -15.68 5.12
CA GLU A 107 -8.24 -15.43 3.80
C GLU A 107 -6.89 -14.73 3.95
N GLN A 108 -5.80 -15.49 4.00
CA GLN A 108 -4.47 -14.97 4.32
C GLN A 108 -3.46 -15.12 3.18
N THR A 109 -3.94 -15.17 1.93
CA THR A 109 -3.04 -15.16 0.78
C THR A 109 -2.43 -13.77 0.58
N PRO A 110 -1.30 -13.64 -0.14
CA PRO A 110 -0.74 -12.33 -0.46
C PRO A 110 -1.72 -11.41 -1.21
N ALA A 111 -2.64 -11.98 -2.00
CA ALA A 111 -3.68 -11.20 -2.67
C ALA A 111 -4.64 -10.56 -1.66
N ASP A 112 -5.07 -11.35 -0.66
CA ASP A 112 -5.96 -10.91 0.40
C ASP A 112 -5.28 -9.85 1.28
N ASP A 113 -3.99 -10.03 1.57
CA ASP A 113 -3.21 -9.08 2.34
C ASP A 113 -3.01 -7.73 1.63
N LEU A 114 -2.79 -7.73 0.31
CA LEU A 114 -2.79 -6.50 -0.47
C LEU A 114 -4.17 -5.81 -0.49
N ALA A 115 -5.25 -6.60 -0.58
CA ALA A 115 -6.61 -6.08 -0.50
C ALA A 115 -6.90 -5.44 0.87
N ARG A 116 -6.44 -6.05 1.97
CA ARG A 116 -6.53 -5.46 3.33
C ARG A 116 -5.80 -4.12 3.41
N ILE A 117 -4.56 -4.05 2.94
CA ILE A 117 -3.80 -2.79 2.96
C ILE A 117 -4.54 -1.72 2.16
N LYS A 118 -5.02 -2.06 0.95
CA LYS A 118 -5.80 -1.13 0.14
C LYS A 118 -7.05 -0.65 0.88
N TYR A 119 -7.84 -1.58 1.42
CA TYR A 119 -9.06 -1.27 2.14
C TYR A 119 -8.83 -0.31 3.33
N TYR A 120 -7.82 -0.57 4.15
CA TYR A 120 -7.51 0.30 5.29
C TYR A 120 -6.94 1.65 4.85
N ARG A 121 -6.15 1.72 3.77
CA ARG A 121 -5.71 3.02 3.21
C ARG A 121 -6.91 3.85 2.74
N ASN A 122 -7.85 3.24 2.02
CA ASN A 122 -9.09 3.90 1.58
C ASN A 122 -9.91 4.43 2.78
N ILE A 123 -10.11 3.60 3.83
CA ILE A 123 -10.82 4.06 5.05
C ILE A 123 -10.17 5.31 5.63
N ILE A 124 -8.84 5.31 5.72
CA ILE A 124 -8.08 6.40 6.30
C ILE A 124 -8.16 7.64 5.40
N ALA A 125 -8.04 7.48 4.08
CA ALA A 125 -8.12 8.59 3.13
C ALA A 125 -9.49 9.24 3.07
N HIS A 126 -10.56 8.47 3.27
CA HIS A 126 -11.94 8.97 3.28
C HIS A 126 -12.43 9.38 4.67
N SER A 127 -11.61 9.26 5.72
CA SER A 127 -11.95 9.80 7.04
C SER A 127 -11.92 11.33 6.98
N THR A 128 -13.09 11.97 7.04
CA THR A 128 -13.23 13.44 6.94
C THR A 128 -12.68 14.16 8.17
N ASP A 129 -12.75 13.50 9.32
CA ASP A 129 -12.49 14.13 10.62
C ASP A 129 -11.12 13.71 11.20
N GLY A 130 -10.44 12.76 10.55
CA GLY A 130 -9.14 12.25 11.00
C GLY A 130 -9.22 11.55 12.36
N VAL A 131 -10.31 10.84 12.60
CA VAL A 131 -10.58 10.09 13.85
C VAL A 131 -10.94 8.64 13.55
N ILE A 132 -10.65 7.76 14.51
CA ILE A 132 -11.07 6.35 14.53
C ILE A 132 -11.33 5.96 16.00
N ASP A 133 -12.46 5.32 16.26
CA ASP A 133 -12.79 4.86 17.62
C ASP A 133 -11.86 3.72 18.08
N ASP A 134 -11.80 3.50 19.39
CA ASP A 134 -10.87 2.53 19.99
C ASP A 134 -11.12 1.09 19.53
N THR A 135 -12.38 0.70 19.31
CA THR A 135 -12.72 -0.66 18.86
C THR A 135 -12.23 -0.88 17.44
N ARG A 136 -12.57 0.03 16.51
CA ARG A 136 -12.15 -0.06 15.12
C ARG A 136 -10.64 0.09 14.98
N TYR A 137 -10.01 0.91 15.82
CA TYR A 137 -8.56 1.03 15.91
C TYR A 137 -7.91 -0.31 16.24
N GLU A 138 -8.34 -0.95 17.32
CA GLU A 138 -7.73 -2.19 17.81
C GLU A 138 -7.85 -3.32 16.77
N GLU A 139 -9.01 -3.44 16.12
CA GLU A 139 -9.24 -4.40 15.03
C GLU A 139 -8.33 -4.11 13.83
N THR A 140 -8.29 -2.84 13.39
CA THR A 140 -7.50 -2.41 12.22
C THR A 140 -6.01 -2.60 12.47
N TRP A 141 -5.52 -2.18 13.65
CA TRP A 141 -4.11 -2.27 14.00
C TRP A 141 -3.63 -3.72 14.10
N LYS A 142 -4.37 -4.60 14.78
CA LYS A 142 -4.06 -6.03 14.86
C LYS A 142 -3.99 -6.67 13.47
N SER A 143 -5.02 -6.43 12.66
CA SER A 143 -5.08 -6.93 11.29
C SER A 143 -3.87 -6.46 10.47
N LEU A 144 -3.54 -5.18 10.55
CA LEU A 144 -2.38 -4.61 9.85
C LEU A 144 -1.05 -5.21 10.31
N CYS A 145 -0.81 -5.40 11.61
CA CYS A 145 0.46 -5.98 12.06
C CYS A 145 0.64 -7.43 11.61
N GLU A 146 -0.44 -8.21 11.54
CA GLU A 146 -0.39 -9.57 10.99
C GLU A 146 -0.15 -9.58 9.47
N VAL A 147 -0.78 -8.66 8.73
CA VAL A 147 -0.51 -8.47 7.29
C VAL A 147 0.95 -8.06 7.04
N VAL A 148 1.45 -7.11 7.83
CA VAL A 148 2.85 -6.63 7.78
C VAL A 148 3.82 -7.79 7.97
N ASN A 149 3.53 -8.68 8.93
CA ASN A 149 4.33 -9.88 9.17
C ASN A 149 4.34 -10.84 7.98
N ARG A 150 3.17 -11.13 7.39
CA ARG A 150 3.03 -12.10 6.29
C ARG A 150 3.69 -11.64 5.00
N LEU A 151 3.51 -10.38 4.62
CA LEU A 151 4.12 -9.83 3.40
C LEU A 151 5.62 -9.52 3.61
N GLY A 152 5.94 -8.94 4.76
CA GLY A 152 7.26 -8.54 5.17
C GLY A 152 7.97 -9.61 5.99
N ASP A 153 8.19 -9.28 7.26
CA ASP A 153 8.87 -10.10 8.26
C ASP A 153 8.51 -9.68 9.70
N ALA A 154 9.07 -10.41 10.67
CA ALA A 154 8.84 -10.19 12.10
C ALA A 154 9.40 -8.85 12.61
N ASN A 155 10.44 -8.29 11.97
CA ASN A 155 10.98 -7.00 12.39
C ASN A 155 10.01 -5.88 12.06
N LEU A 156 9.42 -5.93 10.86
CA LEU A 156 8.37 -5.00 10.45
C LEU A 156 7.11 -5.15 11.31
N LYS A 157 6.77 -6.39 11.71
CA LYS A 157 5.68 -6.62 12.68
C LYS A 157 5.96 -5.91 14.00
N ASN A 158 7.17 -6.05 14.54
CA ASN A 158 7.56 -5.38 15.78
C ASN A 158 7.49 -3.85 15.64
N GLU A 159 7.92 -3.30 14.51
CA GLU A 159 7.78 -1.87 14.20
C GLU A 159 6.31 -1.45 14.21
N CYS A 160 5.43 -2.20 13.55
CA CYS A 160 3.98 -1.98 13.58
C CYS A 160 3.41 -1.97 15.00
N GLU A 161 3.85 -2.93 15.83
CA GLU A 161 3.40 -3.05 17.21
C GLU A 161 3.90 -1.92 18.12
N LEU A 162 5.10 -1.41 17.87
CA LEU A 162 5.65 -0.25 18.58
C LEU A 162 4.89 1.03 18.21
N LEU A 163 4.58 1.22 16.93
CA LEU A 163 3.81 2.37 16.45
C LEU A 163 2.40 2.40 17.04
N GLY A 164 1.75 1.24 17.21
CA GLY A 164 0.43 1.15 17.84
C GLY A 164 0.42 1.51 19.34
N ARG A 165 1.59 1.61 19.96
CA ARG A 165 1.75 1.99 21.38
C ARG A 165 2.49 3.32 21.54
N ALA A 166 2.84 3.98 20.44
CA ALA A 166 3.63 5.19 20.50
C ALA A 166 2.84 6.38 21.05
N ASP A 167 3.54 7.19 21.85
CA ASP A 167 3.07 8.51 22.26
C ASP A 167 3.29 9.50 21.12
N LEU A 168 2.18 10.00 20.56
CA LEU A 168 2.24 10.88 19.40
C LEU A 168 2.49 12.33 19.81
N ASN A 169 3.70 12.81 19.58
CA ASN A 169 4.02 14.23 19.72
C ASN A 169 3.59 15.05 18.49
N MET A 170 3.67 16.39 18.59
CA MET A 170 3.21 17.30 17.54
C MET A 170 4.03 17.21 16.24
N ALA A 171 5.32 16.86 16.33
CA ALA A 171 6.17 16.65 15.15
C ALA A 171 5.74 15.40 14.38
N TYR A 172 5.45 14.33 15.10
CA TYR A 172 4.94 13.08 14.53
C TYR A 172 3.58 13.28 13.85
N LYS A 173 2.70 14.08 14.47
CA LYS A 173 1.44 14.50 13.86
C LYS A 173 1.64 15.19 12.51
N SER A 174 2.51 16.19 12.44
CA SER A 174 2.77 16.92 11.18
C SER A 174 3.33 16.00 10.08
N GLN A 175 4.15 15.02 10.45
CA GLN A 175 4.64 14.00 9.52
C GLN A 175 3.51 13.09 9.03
N CYS A 176 2.65 12.60 9.93
CA CYS A 176 1.51 11.76 9.58
C CYS A 176 0.48 12.49 8.72
N GLU A 177 0.21 13.77 8.96
CA GLU A 177 -0.70 14.57 8.12
C GLU A 177 -0.17 14.72 6.68
N LYS A 178 1.15 14.89 6.50
CA LYS A 178 1.76 14.89 5.17
C LYS A 178 1.62 13.53 4.49
N LEU A 179 1.82 12.44 5.24
CA LEU A 179 1.66 11.07 4.75
C LEU A 179 0.21 10.76 4.38
N SER A 180 -0.76 11.17 5.19
CA SER A 180 -2.20 11.03 4.91
C SER A 180 -2.62 11.77 3.63
N ARG A 181 -2.15 13.01 3.40
CA ARG A 181 -2.39 13.73 2.12
C ARG A 181 -1.82 13.00 0.91
N ASN A 182 -0.68 12.31 1.06
CA ASN A 182 -0.12 11.50 -0.01
C ASN A 182 -0.99 10.27 -0.31
N ILE A 183 -1.57 9.62 0.71
CA ILE A 183 -2.52 8.51 0.53
C ILE A 183 -3.73 8.98 -0.29
N THR A 184 -4.40 10.06 0.14
CA THR A 184 -5.61 10.59 -0.54
C THR A 184 -5.33 11.02 -1.98
N THR A 185 -4.16 11.64 -2.24
CA THR A 185 -3.78 12.07 -3.60
C THR A 185 -3.55 10.90 -4.55
N ILE A 186 -3.06 9.76 -4.04
CA ILE A 186 -2.78 8.56 -4.84
C ILE A 186 -4.08 7.81 -5.16
N GLU A 187 -5.00 7.70 -4.21
CA GLU A 187 -6.27 6.96 -4.38
C GLU A 187 -7.24 7.66 -5.32
N LEU A 188 -7.41 8.99 -5.22
CA LEU A 188 -8.22 9.77 -6.16
C LEU A 188 -7.76 9.60 -7.63
N ARG A 189 -6.45 9.42 -7.86
CA ARG A 189 -5.91 9.18 -9.22
C ARG A 189 -6.25 7.79 -9.75
N GLN A 190 -6.46 6.81 -8.87
CA GLN A 190 -6.79 5.43 -9.25
C GLN A 190 -8.29 5.21 -9.46
N GLU A 191 -9.16 5.81 -8.65
CA GLU A 191 -10.62 5.70 -8.79
C GLU A 191 -11.12 6.32 -10.11
N ILE A 192 -10.60 7.49 -10.48
CA ILE A 192 -10.86 8.12 -11.78
C ILE A 192 -10.44 7.22 -12.95
N SER A 193 -9.45 6.35 -12.75
CA SER A 193 -8.97 5.43 -13.80
C SER A 193 -9.81 4.15 -13.89
N SER A 194 -10.45 3.71 -12.81
CA SER A 194 -11.36 2.55 -12.81
C SER A 194 -12.78 2.87 -13.26
N GLU A 195 -13.28 4.09 -13.04
CA GLU A 195 -14.64 4.50 -13.46
C GLU A 195 -14.76 4.80 -14.97
N ASN A 196 -13.64 4.90 -15.68
CA ASN A 196 -13.58 5.20 -17.12
C ASN A 196 -13.33 3.98 -18.02
N ASN A 197 -13.55 2.75 -17.52
CA ASN A 197 -13.43 1.49 -18.27
C ASN A 197 -14.71 0.66 -18.22
#